data_AF-A0A6G1BY86-F1
#
_entry.id   AF-A0A6G1BY86-F1
#
_cell.length_a   1.000
_cell.length_b   1.000
_cell.length_c   1.000
_cell.angle_alpha   90.00
_cell.angle_beta   90.00
_cell.angle_gamma   90.00
#
_symmetry.space_group_name_H-M   'P 1'
#
loop_
_entity.id
_entity.type
_entity.pdbx_description
1 polymer ?
#
loop_
_entity_poly.entity_id
_entity_poly.type
_entity_poly.pdbx_seq_one_letter_code
_entity_poly.pdbx_strand_id
1 'polypeptide(L)'
;MSDDQLMDKTLKMYEARHGKPFTLVHWWRTLKNQPKWCAYVAQLAEKEKNKSMPIDIADDSGGECLIGRDAAKAQHNGKSKAEEVMDCIVLLGENVNKKVAVQQECKQEREKVTKAQLEITRLQLKTAKEHKEAWVLEVYNSLLRQDTSQMTKDMKANREKILAKMEHKLLGGDEEE
;
A
#
# COMPACT_ATOMS: atom_id res chain seq x y z
N MET A 1 10.69 -14.15 -35.01
CA MET A 1 10.33 -14.88 -33.77
C MET A 1 9.81 -13.84 -32.80
N SER A 2 8.53 -13.87 -32.44
CA SER A 2 7.97 -12.91 -31.48
C SER A 2 8.45 -13.25 -30.06
N ASP A 3 8.59 -12.25 -29.18
CA ASP A 3 8.98 -12.42 -27.77
C ASP A 3 8.09 -13.46 -27.05
N ASP A 4 6.79 -13.46 -27.36
CA ASP A 4 5.83 -14.40 -26.80
C ASP A 4 6.07 -15.85 -27.28
N GLN A 5 6.50 -16.03 -28.53
CA GLN A 5 6.86 -17.35 -29.05
C GLN A 5 8.12 -17.90 -28.39
N LEU A 6 9.07 -17.01 -28.05
CA LEU A 6 10.28 -17.38 -27.32
C LEU A 6 9.94 -17.78 -25.88
N MET A 7 9.03 -17.05 -25.23
CA MET A 7 8.52 -17.35 -23.89
C MET A 7 7.82 -18.71 -23.82
N ASP A 8 6.94 -19.02 -24.78
CA ASP A 8 6.25 -20.31 -24.79
C ASP A 8 7.25 -21.47 -24.98
N LYS A 9 8.29 -21.27 -25.78
CA LYS A 9 9.35 -22.26 -25.97
C LYS A 9 10.17 -22.46 -24.69
N THR A 10 10.54 -21.39 -23.99
CA THR A 10 11.32 -21.48 -22.75
C THR A 10 10.53 -22.12 -21.61
N LEU A 11 9.23 -21.81 -21.48
CA LEU A 11 8.36 -22.44 -20.49
C LEU A 11 8.21 -23.94 -20.73
N LYS A 12 8.04 -24.37 -21.99
CA LYS A 12 8.01 -25.80 -22.36
C LYS A 12 9.32 -26.52 -22.04
N MET A 13 10.47 -25.87 -22.27
CA MET A 13 11.78 -26.44 -21.92
C MET A 13 11.95 -26.59 -20.40
N TYR A 14 11.47 -25.60 -19.63
CA TYR A 14 11.51 -25.65 -18.17
C TYR A 14 10.66 -26.79 -17.62
N GLU A 15 9.41 -26.92 -18.11
CA GLU A 15 8.50 -27.98 -17.70
C GLU A 15 9.05 -29.37 -18.03
N ALA A 16 9.66 -29.55 -19.21
CA ALA A 16 10.32 -30.79 -19.59
C ALA A 16 11.49 -31.15 -18.66
N ARG A 17 12.21 -30.15 -18.13
CA ARG A 17 13.39 -30.36 -17.28
C ARG A 17 13.03 -30.58 -15.81
N HIS A 18 11.98 -29.92 -15.33
CA HIS A 18 11.64 -29.86 -13.91
C HIS A 18 10.34 -30.59 -13.56
N GLY A 19 9.62 -31.12 -14.56
CA GLY A 19 8.37 -31.87 -14.39
C GLY A 19 7.20 -31.05 -13.85
N LYS A 20 7.36 -29.72 -13.78
CA LYS A 20 6.36 -28.78 -13.25
C LYS A 20 6.39 -27.47 -14.06
N PRO A 21 5.24 -26.82 -14.26
CA PRO A 21 5.20 -25.53 -14.91
C PRO A 21 5.84 -24.45 -14.04
N PHE A 22 6.41 -23.43 -14.68
CA PHE A 22 6.93 -22.26 -13.97
C PHE A 22 5.76 -21.49 -13.34
N THR A 23 5.78 -21.28 -12.03
CA THR A 23 4.66 -20.72 -11.27
C THR A 23 4.66 -19.19 -11.22
N LEU A 24 5.79 -18.54 -11.51
CA LEU A 24 5.97 -17.08 -11.38
C LEU A 24 5.88 -16.33 -12.71
N VAL A 25 5.20 -16.90 -13.72
CA VAL A 25 5.05 -16.28 -15.06
C VAL A 25 4.47 -14.87 -14.97
N HIS A 26 3.48 -14.66 -14.11
CA HIS A 26 2.83 -13.36 -13.92
C HIS A 26 3.82 -12.29 -13.45
N TRP A 27 4.62 -12.61 -12.42
CA TRP A 27 5.63 -11.69 -11.89
C TRP A 27 6.71 -11.37 -12.92
N TRP A 28 7.16 -12.37 -13.68
CA TRP A 28 8.10 -12.17 -14.77
C TRP A 28 7.55 -11.22 -15.85
N ARG A 29 6.29 -11.40 -16.29
CA ARG A 29 5.65 -10.51 -17.28
C ARG A 29 5.56 -9.07 -16.80
N THR A 30 5.33 -8.85 -15.50
CA THR A 30 5.26 -7.52 -14.90
C THR A 30 6.65 -6.87 -14.77
N LEU A 31 7.68 -7.66 -14.47
CA LEU A 31 9.04 -7.17 -14.20
C LEU A 31 9.89 -7.02 -15.47
N LYS A 32 9.67 -7.83 -16.52
CA LYS A 32 10.55 -7.88 -17.70
C LYS A 32 10.75 -6.53 -18.41
N ASN A 33 9.74 -5.65 -18.36
CA ASN A 33 9.76 -4.33 -19.00
C ASN A 33 10.07 -3.18 -18.01
N GLN A 34 10.33 -3.47 -16.74
CA GLN A 34 10.64 -2.43 -15.76
C GLN A 34 12.02 -1.82 -16.05
N PRO A 35 12.17 -0.49 -16.14
CA PRO A 35 13.44 0.15 -16.50
C PRO A 35 14.62 -0.26 -15.63
N LYS A 36 14.37 -0.42 -14.32
CA LYS A 36 15.38 -0.90 -13.35
C LYS A 36 15.83 -2.33 -13.63
N TRP A 37 14.90 -3.19 -14.04
CA TRP A 37 15.19 -4.59 -14.36
C TRP A 37 15.99 -4.70 -15.65
N CYS A 38 15.60 -3.96 -16.70
CA CYS A 38 16.35 -3.91 -17.96
C CYS A 38 17.79 -3.42 -17.76
N ALA A 39 17.99 -2.37 -16.96
CA ALA A 39 19.34 -1.87 -16.63
C ALA A 39 20.18 -2.91 -15.89
N TYR A 40 19.57 -3.64 -14.94
CA TYR A 40 20.25 -4.71 -14.22
C TYR A 40 20.64 -5.88 -15.13
N VAL A 41 19.75 -6.32 -16.01
CA VAL A 41 20.02 -7.40 -16.98
C VAL A 41 21.12 -6.99 -17.96
N ALA A 42 21.14 -5.74 -18.44
CA ALA A 42 22.20 -5.23 -19.30
C ALA A 42 23.57 -5.26 -18.61
N GLN A 43 23.65 -4.84 -17.33
CA GLN A 43 24.88 -4.91 -16.54
C GLN A 43 25.37 -6.36 -16.33
N LEU A 44 24.46 -7.32 -16.17
CA LEU A 44 24.82 -8.74 -16.08
C LEU A 44 25.43 -9.24 -17.40
N ALA A 45 24.81 -8.91 -18.54
CA ALA A 45 25.31 -9.30 -19.85
C ALA A 45 26.71 -8.72 -20.14
N GLU A 46 26.98 -7.49 -19.71
CA GLU A 46 28.31 -6.87 -19.81
C GLU A 46 29.34 -7.58 -18.91
N LYS A 47 28.96 -7.91 -17.67
CA LYS A 47 29.84 -8.62 -16.73
C LYS A 47 30.19 -10.03 -17.19
N GLU A 48 29.29 -10.73 -17.89
CA GLU A 48 29.58 -12.05 -18.47
C GLU A 48 30.55 -11.96 -19.66
N LYS A 49 30.41 -10.95 -20.53
CA LYS A 49 31.35 -10.71 -21.63
C LYS A 49 32.76 -10.41 -21.13
N ASN A 50 32.88 -9.64 -20.04
CA ASN A 50 34.18 -9.30 -19.45
C ASN A 50 34.87 -10.49 -18.75
N LYS A 51 34.17 -11.59 -18.46
CA LYS A 51 34.74 -12.83 -17.92
C LYS A 51 35.28 -13.76 -19.02
N SER A 52 34.97 -13.49 -20.29
CA SER A 52 35.32 -14.35 -21.43
C SER A 52 36.54 -13.89 -22.23
N MET A 53 37.20 -12.78 -21.88
CA MET A 53 38.47 -12.40 -22.53
C MET A 53 39.65 -13.12 -21.86
N PRO A 54 40.36 -14.02 -22.56
CA PRO A 54 41.70 -14.41 -22.13
C PRO A 54 42.61 -13.21 -22.39
N ILE A 55 43.23 -12.68 -21.33
CA ILE A 55 44.29 -11.69 -21.47
C ILE A 55 45.53 -12.44 -21.94
N ASP A 56 45.84 -12.36 -23.23
CA ASP A 56 47.11 -12.81 -23.78
C ASP A 56 48.14 -11.70 -23.55
N ILE A 57 49.10 -11.94 -22.66
CA ILE A 57 50.17 -10.99 -22.35
C ILE A 57 51.31 -11.26 -23.32
N ALA A 58 51.35 -10.49 -24.41
CA ALA A 58 52.54 -10.33 -25.23
C ALA A 58 53.32 -9.09 -24.74
N ASP A 59 54.52 -9.35 -24.25
CA ASP A 59 55.58 -8.41 -23.92
C ASP A 59 56.23 -7.91 -25.23
N ASP A 60 56.29 -6.58 -25.47
CA ASP A 60 57.47 -5.89 -26.04
C ASP A 60 57.28 -4.36 -26.22
N SER A 61 58.33 -3.65 -25.82
CA SER A 61 58.91 -2.36 -26.25
C SER A 61 58.10 -1.05 -26.42
N GLY A 62 58.47 -0.06 -25.59
CA GLY A 62 58.92 1.26 -26.06
C GLY A 62 57.86 2.26 -26.55
N GLY A 63 57.23 3.00 -25.62
CA GLY A 63 56.47 4.21 -25.91
C GLY A 63 56.41 5.12 -24.69
N GLU A 64 56.56 6.43 -24.91
CA GLU A 64 56.66 7.53 -23.94
C GLU A 64 55.92 7.31 -22.61
N CYS A 65 56.59 7.63 -21.49
CA CYS A 65 55.97 7.65 -20.17
C CYS A 65 54.67 8.46 -20.20
N LEU A 66 53.55 7.75 -20.16
CA LEU A 66 52.23 8.29 -19.84
C LEU A 66 52.37 9.20 -18.62
N ILE A 67 51.76 10.38 -18.70
CA ILE A 67 51.67 11.36 -17.61
C ILE A 67 51.62 10.64 -16.26
N GLY A 68 52.65 10.88 -15.45
CA GLY A 68 52.84 10.20 -14.18
C GLY A 68 51.58 10.32 -13.32
N ARG A 69 51.27 9.25 -12.57
CA ARG A 69 50.09 9.09 -11.71
C ARG A 69 49.75 10.35 -10.90
N ASP A 70 50.76 11.07 -10.44
CA ASP A 70 50.62 12.28 -9.62
C ASP A 70 50.26 13.53 -10.44
N ALA A 71 50.76 13.66 -11.67
CA ALA A 71 50.38 14.74 -12.59
C ALA A 71 48.95 14.53 -13.16
N ALA A 72 48.56 13.28 -13.43
CA ALA A 72 47.18 12.94 -13.80
C ALA A 72 46.20 13.19 -12.63
N LYS A 73 46.59 12.87 -11.40
CA LYS A 73 45.82 13.20 -10.19
C LYS A 73 45.67 14.70 -9.98
N ALA A 74 46.72 15.49 -10.24
CA ALA A 74 46.70 16.94 -10.07
C ALA A 74 45.71 17.62 -11.04
N GLN A 75 45.64 17.18 -12.31
CA GLN A 75 44.67 17.70 -13.27
C GLN A 75 43.22 17.39 -12.88
N HIS A 76 42.94 16.22 -12.30
CA HIS A 76 41.57 15.85 -11.91
C HIS A 76 41.11 16.49 -10.59
N ASN A 77 42.01 16.99 -9.74
CA ASN A 77 41.67 17.53 -8.41
C ASN A 77 41.64 19.07 -8.33
N GLY A 78 41.96 19.76 -9.43
CA GLY A 78 41.94 21.22 -9.48
C GLY A 78 40.55 21.79 -9.75
N LYS A 79 39.94 22.39 -8.73
CA LYS A 79 38.85 23.38 -8.80
C LYS A 79 37.41 22.97 -9.18
N SER A 80 37.16 22.04 -10.09
CA SER A 80 35.77 21.79 -10.56
C SER A 80 34.89 20.96 -9.60
N LYS A 81 35.49 20.13 -8.73
CA LYS A 81 34.74 19.19 -7.89
C LYS A 81 34.00 19.81 -6.71
N ALA A 82 34.48 20.93 -6.17
CA ALA A 82 33.88 21.52 -4.97
C ALA A 82 32.53 22.18 -5.26
N GLU A 83 32.41 22.83 -6.42
CA GLU A 83 31.19 23.48 -6.89
C GLU A 83 30.14 22.45 -7.33
N GLU A 84 30.55 21.42 -8.08
CA GLU A 84 29.67 20.30 -8.47
C GLU A 84 29.15 19.50 -7.26
N VAL A 85 29.98 19.32 -6.22
CA VAL A 85 29.55 18.70 -4.95
C VAL A 85 28.55 19.60 -4.20
N MET A 86 28.73 20.92 -4.21
CA MET A 86 27.82 21.86 -3.57
C MET A 86 26.45 21.87 -4.26
N ASP A 87 26.42 21.92 -5.59
CA ASP A 87 25.19 21.81 -6.38
C ASP A 87 24.49 20.47 -6.14
N CYS A 88 25.24 19.37 -6.08
CA CYS A 88 24.71 18.05 -5.74
C CYS A 88 24.09 18.01 -4.33
N ILE A 89 24.69 18.69 -3.34
CA ILE A 89 24.16 18.80 -1.98
C ILE A 89 22.87 19.63 -1.97
N VAL A 90 22.81 20.74 -2.71
CA VAL A 90 21.61 21.59 -2.82
C VAL A 90 20.46 20.82 -3.47
N LEU A 91 20.71 20.18 -4.62
CA LEU A 91 19.72 19.35 -5.31
C LEU A 91 19.23 18.18 -4.44
N LEU A 92 20.13 17.56 -3.67
CA LEU A 92 19.75 16.52 -2.72
C LEU A 92 18.84 17.08 -1.61
N GLY A 93 19.18 18.24 -1.05
CA GLY A 93 18.39 18.94 -0.04
C GLY A 93 16.98 19.26 -0.54
N GLU A 94 16.85 19.79 -1.76
CA GLU A 94 15.55 20.05 -2.39
C GLU A 94 14.71 18.78 -2.56
N ASN A 95 15.33 17.68 -3.01
CA ASN A 95 14.66 16.41 -3.18
C ASN A 95 14.21 15.79 -1.84
N VAL A 96 15.01 15.96 -0.78
CA VAL A 96 14.63 15.55 0.58
C VAL A 96 13.47 16.40 1.07
N ASN A 97 13.52 17.72 0.92
CA ASN A 97 12.44 18.62 1.31
C ASN A 97 11.13 18.29 0.58
N LYS A 98 11.17 18.02 -0.73
CA LYS A 98 10.00 17.57 -1.50
C LYS A 98 9.41 16.28 -0.94
N LYS A 99 10.25 15.29 -0.59
CA LYS A 99 9.78 14.03 0.01
C LYS A 99 9.17 14.24 1.40
N VAL A 100 9.77 15.08 2.23
CA VAL A 100 9.25 15.42 3.56
C VAL A 100 7.91 16.12 3.46
N ALA A 101 7.76 17.08 2.53
CA ALA A 101 6.50 17.77 2.28
C ALA A 101 5.37 16.79 1.88
N VAL A 102 5.64 15.92 0.89
CA VAL A 102 4.67 14.89 0.45
C VAL A 102 4.32 13.94 1.60
N GLN A 103 5.29 13.54 2.42
CA GLN A 103 5.03 12.65 3.56
C GLN A 103 4.16 13.33 4.62
N GLN A 104 4.39 14.62 4.88
CA GLN A 104 3.61 15.40 5.84
C GLN A 104 2.17 15.59 5.36
N GLU A 105 1.96 15.93 4.09
CA GLU A 105 0.63 16.01 3.48
C GLU A 105 -0.09 14.66 3.54
N CYS A 106 0.58 13.57 3.16
CA CYS A 106 0.02 12.23 3.27
C CYS A 106 -0.38 11.88 4.71
N LYS A 107 0.40 12.31 5.71
CA LYS A 107 0.08 12.08 7.13
C LYS A 107 -1.17 12.86 7.54
N GLN A 108 -1.28 14.12 7.13
CA GLN A 108 -2.46 14.95 7.42
C GLN A 108 -3.73 14.40 6.75
N GLU A 109 -3.65 13.97 5.49
CA GLU A 109 -4.80 13.38 4.80
C GLU A 109 -5.25 12.07 5.46
N ARG A 110 -4.31 11.20 5.86
CA ARG A 110 -4.64 9.99 6.63
C ARG A 110 -5.34 10.34 7.94
N GLU A 111 -4.87 11.36 8.66
CA GLU A 111 -5.51 11.80 9.90
C GLU A 111 -6.94 12.30 9.66
N LYS A 112 -7.16 13.12 8.61
CA LYS A 112 -8.50 13.58 8.22
C LYS A 112 -9.43 12.41 7.89
N VAL A 113 -8.94 11.42 7.12
CA VAL A 113 -9.71 10.22 6.78
C VAL A 113 -10.08 9.43 8.03
N THR A 114 -9.14 9.22 8.96
CA THR A 114 -9.44 8.51 10.21
C THR A 114 -10.46 9.25 11.07
N LYS A 115 -10.37 10.58 11.16
CA LYS A 115 -11.35 11.42 11.88
C LYS A 115 -12.73 11.32 11.25
N ALA A 116 -12.83 11.41 9.91
CA ALA A 116 -14.09 11.25 9.20
C ALA A 116 -14.71 9.86 9.42
N GLN A 117 -13.89 8.80 9.40
CA GLN A 117 -14.38 7.44 9.65
C GLN A 117 -14.91 7.24 11.08
N LEU A 118 -14.23 7.82 12.08
CA LEU A 118 -14.72 7.82 13.46
C LEU A 118 -16.07 8.55 13.58
N GLU A 119 -16.21 9.70 12.92
CA GLU A 119 -17.46 10.47 12.94
C GLU A 119 -18.60 9.72 12.24
N ILE A 120 -18.34 9.08 11.08
CA ILE A 120 -19.33 8.23 10.40
C ILE A 120 -19.80 7.10 11.34
N THR A 121 -18.86 6.44 12.02
CA THR A 121 -19.18 5.33 12.93
C THR A 121 -20.01 5.83 14.12
N ARG A 122 -19.65 7.00 14.68
CA ARG A 122 -20.40 7.66 15.76
C ARG A 122 -21.83 7.99 15.33
N LEU A 123 -22.00 8.58 14.15
CA LEU A 123 -23.31 8.91 13.59
C LEU A 123 -24.14 7.66 13.33
N GLN A 124 -23.55 6.60 12.76
CA GLN A 124 -24.23 5.32 12.55
C GLN A 124 -24.71 4.70 13.85
N LEU A 125 -23.90 4.71 14.91
CA LEU A 125 -24.29 4.23 16.23
C LEU A 125 -25.46 5.04 16.79
N LYS A 126 -25.41 6.37 16.66
CA LYS A 126 -26.50 7.27 17.08
C LYS A 126 -27.79 6.98 16.31
N THR A 127 -27.73 6.88 14.98
CA THR A 127 -28.87 6.53 14.13
C THR A 127 -29.44 5.16 14.48
N ALA A 128 -28.61 4.16 14.79
CA ALA A 128 -29.08 2.84 15.21
C ALA A 128 -29.78 2.88 16.57
N LYS A 129 -29.27 3.68 17.52
CA LYS A 129 -29.92 3.89 18.84
C LYS A 129 -31.28 4.58 18.68
N GLU A 130 -31.33 5.68 17.94
CA GLU A 130 -32.56 6.42 17.64
C GLU A 130 -33.58 5.55 16.88
N HIS A 131 -33.12 4.73 15.93
CA HIS A 131 -33.99 3.78 15.22
C HIS A 131 -34.60 2.74 16.17
N LYS A 132 -33.79 2.18 17.08
CA LYS A 132 -34.28 1.25 18.11
C LYS A 132 -35.31 1.91 19.02
N GLU A 133 -35.06 3.15 19.46
CA GLU A 133 -36.00 3.93 20.28
C GLU A 133 -37.31 4.21 19.54
N ALA A 134 -37.24 4.67 18.30
CA ALA A 134 -38.40 4.90 17.44
C ALA A 134 -39.21 3.62 17.21
N TRP A 135 -38.53 2.49 16.96
CA TRP A 135 -39.18 1.19 16.79
C TRP A 135 -39.90 0.74 18.06
N VAL A 136 -39.31 0.92 19.24
CA VAL A 136 -39.97 0.58 20.51
C VAL A 136 -41.22 1.47 20.72
N LEU A 137 -41.13 2.77 20.42
CA LEU A 137 -42.28 3.68 20.51
C LEU A 137 -43.40 3.31 19.52
N GLU A 138 -43.05 2.86 18.31
CA GLU A 138 -44.03 2.39 17.33
C GLU A 138 -44.77 1.14 17.82
N VAL A 139 -44.02 0.14 18.31
CA VAL A 139 -44.61 -1.08 18.89
C VAL A 139 -45.48 -0.76 20.11
N TYR A 140 -45.04 0.17 20.97
CA TYR A 140 -45.80 0.61 22.14
C TYR A 140 -47.12 1.29 21.74
N ASN A 141 -47.09 2.22 20.78
CA ASN A 141 -48.29 2.85 20.25
C ASN A 141 -49.26 1.85 19.61
N SER A 142 -48.73 0.86 18.89
CA SER A 142 -49.54 -0.21 18.28
C SER A 142 -50.24 -1.05 19.35
N LEU A 143 -49.50 -1.47 20.39
CA LEU A 143 -50.06 -2.20 21.53
C LEU A 143 -51.15 -1.41 22.25
N LEU A 144 -50.97 -0.09 22.46
CA LEU A 144 -51.97 0.77 23.09
C LEU A 144 -53.26 0.89 22.27
N ARG A 145 -53.15 0.94 20.93
CA ARG A 145 -54.30 1.09 20.01
C ARG A 145 -55.04 -0.22 19.73
N GLN A 146 -54.45 -1.36 20.04
CA GLN A 146 -55.05 -2.66 19.77
C GLN A 146 -56.35 -2.86 20.56
N ASP A 147 -57.41 -3.34 19.91
CA ASP A 147 -58.67 -3.68 20.57
C ASP A 147 -58.47 -4.84 21.57
N THR A 148 -58.98 -4.65 22.79
CA THR A 148 -58.87 -5.61 23.90
C THR A 148 -60.23 -6.22 24.28
N SER A 149 -61.29 -5.91 23.55
CA SER A 149 -62.65 -6.40 23.83
C SER A 149 -62.74 -7.93 23.84
N GLN A 150 -62.04 -8.58 22.91
CA GLN A 150 -62.02 -10.05 22.73
C GLN A 150 -60.90 -10.77 23.50
N MET A 151 -60.08 -10.07 24.28
CA MET A 151 -58.97 -10.69 25.03
C MET A 151 -59.44 -11.35 26.32
N THR A 152 -58.92 -12.54 26.62
CA THR A 152 -59.12 -13.22 27.92
C THR A 152 -58.40 -12.47 29.05
N LYS A 153 -58.79 -12.76 30.31
CA LYS A 153 -58.21 -12.11 31.49
C LYS A 153 -56.68 -12.31 31.56
N ASP A 154 -56.20 -13.50 31.24
CA ASP A 154 -54.76 -13.82 31.28
C ASP A 154 -53.99 -13.08 30.18
N MET A 155 -54.58 -12.96 28.98
CA MET A 155 -53.98 -12.18 27.88
C MET A 155 -53.87 -10.70 28.24
N LYS A 156 -54.90 -10.14 28.89
CA LYS A 156 -54.88 -8.75 29.39
C LYS A 156 -53.79 -8.54 30.45
N ALA A 157 -53.70 -9.44 31.43
CA ALA A 157 -52.67 -9.38 32.46
C ALA A 157 -51.25 -9.50 31.89
N ASN A 158 -51.04 -10.34 30.87
CA ASN A 158 -49.75 -10.45 30.19
C ASN A 158 -49.41 -9.18 29.39
N ARG A 159 -50.40 -8.60 28.69
CA ARG A 159 -50.23 -7.33 27.96
C ARG A 159 -49.84 -6.20 28.90
N GLU A 160 -50.50 -6.09 30.04
CA GLU A 160 -50.19 -5.08 31.07
C GLU A 160 -48.75 -5.23 31.60
N LYS A 161 -48.28 -6.47 31.83
CA LYS A 161 -46.87 -6.74 32.17
C LYS A 161 -45.90 -6.31 31.05
N ILE A 162 -46.26 -6.50 29.78
CA ILE A 162 -45.42 -6.09 28.64
C ILE A 162 -45.36 -4.56 28.56
N LEU A 163 -46.49 -3.87 28.71
CA LEU A 163 -46.56 -2.41 28.73
C LEU A 163 -45.71 -1.84 29.86
N ALA A 164 -45.86 -2.34 31.10
CA ALA A 164 -45.06 -1.90 32.24
C ALA A 164 -43.54 -2.09 32.01
N LYS A 165 -43.14 -3.21 31.37
CA LYS A 165 -41.74 -3.46 31.01
C LYS A 165 -41.24 -2.50 29.93
N MET A 166 -42.08 -2.13 28.96
CA MET A 166 -41.72 -1.17 27.91
C MET A 166 -41.64 0.25 28.47
N GLU A 167 -42.60 0.65 29.32
CA GLU A 167 -42.60 1.94 30.03
C GLU A 167 -41.32 2.10 30.86
N HIS A 168 -40.94 1.09 31.64
CA HIS A 168 -39.69 1.13 32.40
C HIS A 168 -38.45 1.26 31.50
N LYS A 169 -38.42 0.60 30.33
CA LYS A 169 -37.29 0.72 29.40
C LYS A 169 -37.24 2.08 28.68
N LEU A 170 -38.38 2.73 28.49
CA LEU A 170 -38.49 4.02 27.82
C LEU A 170 -38.24 5.20 28.78
N LEU A 171 -38.67 5.06 30.05
CA LEU A 171 -38.68 6.15 31.03
C LEU A 171 -37.66 5.98 32.17
N GLY A 172 -37.14 4.77 32.39
CA GLY A 172 -36.16 4.48 33.45
C GLY A 172 -34.70 4.54 33.01
N GLY A 173 -34.41 5.15 31.86
CA GLY A 173 -33.09 5.16 31.22
C GLY A 173 -32.13 6.27 31.67
N ASP A 174 -32.52 7.15 32.59
CA ASP A 174 -31.73 8.33 32.98
C ASP A 174 -30.96 8.18 34.31
N GLU A 175 -30.85 6.98 34.90
CA GLU A 175 -30.13 6.79 36.18
C GLU A 175 -28.73 6.17 36.11
N GLU A 176 -28.19 5.84 34.93
CA GLU A 176 -26.79 5.36 34.87
C GLU A 176 -25.96 6.02 33.76
N GLU A 177 -24.96 6.76 34.25
CA GLU A 177 -23.69 7.24 33.67
C GLU A 177 -23.60 8.69 33.15
#